data_AF-A0A8D8VV93-F1
#
_entry.id   AF-A0A8D8VV93-F1
#
_cell.length_a   1.000
_cell.length_b   1.000
_cell.length_c   1.000
_cell.angle_alpha   90.00
_cell.angle_beta   90.00
_cell.angle_gamma   90.00
#
_symmetry.space_group_name_H-M   'P 1'
#
loop_
_entity.id
_entity.type
_entity.pdbx_description
1 polymer ?
#
loop_
_entity_poly.entity_id
_entity_poly.type
_entity_poly.pdbx_seq_one_letter_code
_entity_poly.pdbx_strand_id
1 'polypeptide(L)'
;MLNILSYSTILVHKSVVSNFADPSRAPILNNHPVVRQILKAISLKRVPENREIWDVSTLYNWISNHPPCEGSHFEVSRHVALLLLLCSGRRVHDLTLLLTSSDRLQDLGDSIIFWPAFGSKTDSATYRQSGWHLKQNSANPVFDPVLWVRKLIALSAARMGKKEVNSLFITTRGLVKAASRSVIAGWVRTSLSAAGINASAGSFRSAVGSSRINSDSSLDSVLKLGNWRARENFLKHYYKPIAKKPGPPSVSLEHCFEPI
;
A
#
# COMPACT_ATOMS: atom_id res chain seq x y z
N MET A 1 -23.81 2.04 -22.45
CA MET A 1 -23.58 1.09 -21.35
C MET A 1 -24.12 1.74 -20.06
N LEU A 2 -25.23 1.25 -19.51
CA LEU A 2 -25.79 1.82 -18.27
C LEU A 2 -24.81 1.57 -17.12
N ASN A 3 -24.38 2.63 -16.44
CA ASN A 3 -23.42 2.57 -15.35
C ASN A 3 -24.12 2.08 -14.07
N ILE A 4 -24.19 0.76 -13.87
CA ILE A 4 -24.84 0.16 -12.70
C ILE A 4 -23.92 0.38 -11.48
N LEU A 5 -24.41 1.11 -10.48
CA LEU A 5 -23.66 1.39 -9.25
C LEU A 5 -23.37 0.10 -8.46
N SER A 6 -22.20 0.06 -7.81
CA SER A 6 -21.88 -1.04 -6.89
C SER A 6 -22.76 -0.98 -5.63
N TYR A 7 -23.07 -2.13 -5.03
CA TYR A 7 -23.82 -2.18 -3.76
C TYR A 7 -23.21 -1.28 -2.67
N SER A 8 -21.89 -1.26 -2.54
CA SER A 8 -21.18 -0.40 -1.59
C SER A 8 -21.41 1.09 -1.89
N THR A 9 -21.47 1.49 -3.16
CA THR A 9 -21.78 2.86 -3.57
C THR A 9 -23.19 3.27 -3.16
N ILE A 10 -24.16 2.36 -3.33
CA ILE A 10 -25.55 2.60 -2.91
C ILE A 10 -25.64 2.77 -1.38
N LEU A 11 -24.89 1.97 -0.61
CA LEU A 11 -24.81 2.13 0.85
C LEU A 11 -24.21 3.48 1.26
N VAL A 12 -23.20 3.97 0.53
CA VAL A 12 -22.64 5.31 0.76
C VAL A 12 -23.68 6.39 0.50
N HIS A 13 -24.40 6.33 -0.63
CA HIS A 13 -25.47 7.30 -0.92
C HIS A 13 -26.57 7.28 0.14
N LYS A 14 -27.00 6.09 0.60
CA LYS A 14 -27.94 5.96 1.71
C LYS A 14 -27.40 6.62 2.98
N SER A 15 -26.13 6.38 3.31
CA SER A 15 -25.48 6.99 4.47
C SER A 15 -25.42 8.51 4.37
N VAL A 16 -25.13 9.05 3.18
CA VAL A 16 -25.15 10.51 2.94
C VAL A 16 -26.55 11.07 3.18
N VAL A 17 -27.59 10.50 2.57
CA VAL A 17 -28.97 10.94 2.80
C VAL A 17 -29.33 10.86 4.28
N SER A 18 -29.00 9.75 4.94
CA SER A 18 -29.27 9.53 6.36
C SER A 18 -28.56 10.52 7.29
N ASN A 19 -27.39 11.03 6.93
CA ASN A 19 -26.62 11.95 7.78
C ASN A 19 -26.85 13.42 7.42
N PHE A 20 -27.09 13.75 6.15
CA PHE A 20 -27.22 15.14 5.71
C PHE A 20 -28.67 15.64 5.67
N ALA A 21 -29.65 14.76 5.43
CA ALA A 21 -31.05 15.19 5.39
C ALA A 21 -31.58 15.44 6.81
N ASP A 22 -31.43 14.46 7.70
CA ASP A 22 -31.79 14.58 9.10
C ASP A 22 -31.09 13.46 9.91
N PRO A 23 -29.96 13.77 10.58
CA PRO A 23 -29.24 12.78 11.39
C PRO A 23 -30.11 12.14 12.49
N SER A 24 -31.08 12.88 13.05
CA SER A 24 -31.93 12.38 14.14
C SER A 24 -32.88 11.29 13.67
N ARG A 25 -33.24 11.29 12.38
CA ARG A 25 -34.13 10.31 11.74
C ARG A 25 -33.37 9.21 11.00
N ALA A 26 -32.04 9.19 11.09
CA ALA A 26 -31.21 8.12 10.53
C ALA A 26 -31.67 6.71 10.91
N PRO A 27 -32.05 6.40 12.17
CA PRO A 27 -32.53 5.07 12.53
C PRO A 27 -33.81 4.66 11.80
N ILE A 28 -34.71 5.61 11.53
CA ILE A 28 -35.99 5.36 10.86
C ILE A 28 -35.74 4.95 9.41
N LEU A 29 -34.94 5.73 8.67
CA LEU A 29 -34.59 5.41 7.29
C LEU A 29 -33.82 4.09 7.18
N ASN A 30 -32.88 3.85 8.11
CA ASN A 30 -32.06 2.64 8.11
C ASN A 30 -32.85 1.37 8.42
N ASN A 31 -33.90 1.48 9.24
CA ASN A 31 -34.75 0.35 9.64
C ASN A 31 -36.02 0.20 8.80
N HIS A 32 -36.33 1.15 7.90
CA HIS A 32 -37.52 1.09 7.06
C HIS A 32 -37.57 -0.23 6.26
N PRO A 33 -38.65 -1.04 6.36
CA PRO A 33 -38.71 -2.38 5.76
C PRO A 33 -38.38 -2.40 4.27
N VAL A 34 -38.93 -1.45 3.51
CA VAL A 34 -38.67 -1.31 2.06
C VAL A 34 -37.19 -1.06 1.78
N VAL A 35 -36.54 -0.18 2.55
CA VAL A 35 -35.11 0.12 2.38
C VAL A 35 -34.26 -1.12 2.65
N ARG A 36 -34.55 -1.86 3.72
CA ARG A 36 -33.83 -3.10 4.05
C ARG A 36 -34.05 -4.18 2.98
N GLN A 37 -35.28 -4.36 2.51
CA GLN A 37 -35.61 -5.34 1.48
C GLN A 37 -34.95 -5.01 0.14
N ILE A 38 -34.99 -3.75 -0.31
CA ILE A 38 -34.32 -3.32 -1.54
C ILE A 38 -32.80 -3.55 -1.44
N LEU A 39 -32.17 -3.14 -0.34
CA LEU A 39 -30.73 -3.34 -0.15
C LEU A 39 -30.36 -4.83 -0.08
N LYS A 40 -31.21 -5.68 0.50
CA LYS A 40 -31.02 -7.13 0.51
C LYS A 40 -31.18 -7.72 -0.90
N ALA A 41 -32.18 -7.29 -1.65
CA ALA A 41 -32.38 -7.75 -3.03
C ALA A 41 -31.18 -7.38 -3.92
N ILE A 42 -30.66 -6.15 -3.78
CA ILE A 42 -29.46 -5.70 -4.51
C ILE A 42 -28.23 -6.51 -4.11
N SER A 43 -28.04 -6.81 -2.82
CA SER A 43 -26.88 -7.58 -2.37
C SER A 43 -26.94 -9.04 -2.86
N LEU A 44 -28.11 -9.66 -2.85
CA LEU A 44 -28.32 -11.04 -3.31
C LEU A 44 -28.20 -11.21 -4.82
N LYS A 45 -28.57 -10.18 -5.60
CA LYS A 45 -28.40 -10.19 -7.07
C LYS A 45 -26.92 -10.26 -7.48
N ARG A 46 -26.00 -10.00 -6.56
CA ARG A 46 -24.56 -10.02 -6.84
C ARG A 46 -23.94 -11.36 -6.43
N VAL A 47 -23.41 -12.09 -7.40
CA VAL A 47 -22.59 -13.28 -7.15
C VAL A 47 -21.25 -12.81 -6.51
N PRO A 48 -20.80 -13.41 -5.40
CA PRO A 48 -19.47 -13.15 -4.86
C PRO A 48 -18.42 -13.56 -5.89
N GLU A 49 -17.73 -12.61 -6.51
CA GLU A 49 -16.55 -12.92 -7.32
C GLU A 49 -15.41 -13.31 -6.38
N ASN A 50 -14.96 -14.57 -6.47
CA ASN A 50 -13.65 -14.97 -5.94
C ASN A 50 -12.58 -14.29 -6.77
N ARG A 51 -12.18 -13.08 -6.35
CA ARG A 51 -11.13 -12.32 -7.00
C ARG A 51 -9.80 -12.87 -6.55
N GLU A 52 -9.16 -13.64 -7.42
CA GLU A 52 -7.76 -14.00 -7.27
C GLU A 52 -6.88 -12.74 -7.13
N ILE A 53 -5.72 -12.91 -6.51
CA ILE A 53 -4.68 -11.89 -6.42
C ILE A 53 -3.48 -12.28 -7.26
N TRP A 54 -2.74 -11.31 -7.78
CA TRP A 54 -1.55 -11.55 -8.58
C TRP A 54 -0.40 -12.13 -7.74
N ASP A 55 0.46 -12.91 -8.38
CA ASP A 55 1.66 -13.48 -7.77
C ASP A 55 2.80 -12.44 -7.70
N VAL A 56 3.34 -12.23 -6.50
CA VAL A 56 4.45 -11.30 -6.24
C VAL A 56 5.70 -11.64 -7.05
N SER A 57 5.93 -12.90 -7.40
CA SER A 57 7.05 -13.35 -8.24
C SER A 57 7.07 -12.64 -9.60
N THR A 58 5.90 -12.34 -10.16
CA THR A 58 5.77 -11.65 -11.45
C THR A 58 6.39 -10.26 -11.38
N LEU A 59 6.17 -9.54 -10.27
CA LEU A 59 6.73 -8.20 -10.08
C LEU A 59 8.23 -8.27 -9.74
N TYR A 60 8.68 -9.24 -8.95
CA TYR A 60 10.10 -9.46 -8.69
C TYR A 60 10.89 -9.72 -9.98
N ASN A 61 10.38 -10.59 -10.85
CA ASN A 61 10.99 -10.87 -12.15
C ASN A 61 11.01 -9.62 -13.04
N TRP A 62 9.94 -8.83 -13.04
CA TRP A 62 9.92 -7.58 -13.80
C TRP A 62 10.96 -6.57 -13.29
N ILE A 63 11.06 -6.36 -11.97
CA ILE A 63 12.05 -5.46 -11.36
C ILE A 63 13.48 -5.91 -11.69
N SER A 64 13.76 -7.21 -11.61
CA SER A 64 15.09 -7.77 -11.90
C SER A 64 15.53 -7.49 -13.34
N ASN A 65 14.59 -7.55 -14.29
CA ASN A 65 14.85 -7.30 -15.71
C ASN A 65 14.79 -5.82 -16.10
N HIS A 66 14.32 -4.95 -15.19
CA HIS A 66 14.15 -3.51 -15.45
C HIS A 66 14.65 -2.70 -14.26
N PRO A 67 15.96 -2.79 -13.92
CA PRO A 67 16.53 -1.98 -12.85
C PRO A 67 16.32 -0.49 -13.14
N PRO A 68 16.02 0.34 -12.12
CA PRO A 68 15.77 1.76 -12.35
C PRO A 68 17.06 2.49 -12.76
N CYS A 69 16.93 3.48 -13.64
CA CYS A 69 18.03 4.39 -13.92
C CYS A 69 18.34 5.22 -12.66
N GLU A 70 19.54 5.05 -12.12
CA GLU A 70 19.98 5.67 -10.87
C GLU A 70 19.99 7.20 -10.87
N GLY A 71 20.11 7.84 -12.04
CA GLY A 71 20.02 9.29 -12.18
C GLY A 71 18.58 9.81 -12.32
N SER A 72 17.62 8.92 -12.59
CA SER A 72 16.23 9.27 -12.82
C SER A 72 15.45 9.32 -11.51
N HIS A 73 15.23 10.53 -10.99
CA HIS A 73 14.44 10.73 -9.77
C HIS A 73 13.05 10.08 -9.85
N PHE A 74 12.43 10.04 -11.03
CA PHE A 74 11.16 9.35 -11.23
C PHE A 74 11.28 7.82 -11.08
N GLU A 75 12.27 7.20 -11.70
CA GLU A 75 12.43 5.75 -11.64
C GLU A 75 12.86 5.30 -10.26
N VAL A 76 13.77 6.02 -9.61
CA VAL A 76 14.18 5.75 -8.22
C VAL A 76 12.99 5.92 -7.27
N SER A 77 12.19 6.99 -7.38
CA SER A 77 10.98 7.16 -6.56
C SER A 77 9.99 6.01 -6.74
N ARG A 78 9.75 5.61 -7.99
CA ARG A 78 8.86 4.50 -8.33
C ARG A 78 9.39 3.18 -7.75
N HIS A 79 10.69 2.93 -7.88
CA HIS A 79 11.35 1.72 -7.40
C HIS A 79 11.30 1.60 -5.88
N VAL A 80 11.68 2.67 -5.15
CA VAL A 80 11.57 2.70 -3.68
C VAL A 80 10.14 2.46 -3.22
N ALA A 81 9.14 3.07 -3.89
CA ALA A 81 7.74 2.82 -3.54
C ALA A 81 7.34 1.34 -3.71
N LEU A 82 7.83 0.65 -4.75
CA LEU A 82 7.60 -0.78 -4.94
C LEU A 82 8.29 -1.60 -3.86
N LEU A 83 9.57 -1.36 -3.58
CA LEU A 83 10.33 -2.07 -2.56
C LEU A 83 9.65 -1.93 -1.19
N LEU A 84 9.33 -0.72 -0.76
CA LEU A 84 8.69 -0.48 0.53
C LEU A 84 7.33 -1.19 0.65
N LEU A 85 6.55 -1.29 -0.44
CA LEU A 85 5.28 -2.02 -0.44
C LEU A 85 5.48 -3.55 -0.46
N LEU A 86 6.50 -4.05 -1.15
CA LEU A 86 6.87 -5.47 -1.18
C LEU A 86 7.39 -5.94 0.19
N CYS A 87 8.30 -5.17 0.80
CA CYS A 87 8.89 -5.52 2.10
C CYS A 87 7.86 -5.42 3.23
N SER A 88 6.91 -4.48 3.19
CA SER A 88 6.00 -4.24 4.32
C SER A 88 4.61 -4.86 4.14
N GLY A 89 4.07 -4.93 2.91
CA GLY A 89 2.66 -5.20 2.68
C GLY A 89 1.71 -4.10 3.19
N ARG A 90 2.21 -2.87 3.41
CA ARG A 90 1.44 -1.75 3.98
C ARG A 90 0.60 -0.99 2.92
N ARG A 91 -0.16 0.02 3.35
CA ARG A 91 -0.96 0.84 2.43
C ARG A 91 -0.04 1.80 1.68
N VAL A 92 -0.39 2.11 0.43
CA VAL A 92 0.25 3.22 -0.32
C VAL A 92 0.17 4.54 0.45
N HIS A 93 -0.90 4.75 1.22
CA HIS A 93 -1.03 5.91 2.10
C HIS A 93 0.04 5.95 3.20
N ASP A 94 0.49 4.81 3.71
CA ASP A 94 1.50 4.81 4.77
C ASP A 94 2.85 5.33 4.26
N LEU A 95 3.13 5.22 2.94
CA LEU A 95 4.30 5.82 2.30
C LEU A 95 4.31 7.35 2.35
N THR A 96 3.14 8.01 2.36
CA THR A 96 3.08 9.49 2.43
C THR A 96 3.42 10.02 3.82
N LEU A 97 3.54 9.13 4.80
CA LEU A 97 3.84 9.46 6.19
C LEU A 97 5.32 9.29 6.52
N LEU A 98 6.13 8.79 5.58
CA LEU A 98 7.58 8.65 5.74
C LEU A 98 8.25 10.00 5.50
N LEU A 99 8.94 10.49 6.53
CA LEU A 99 9.61 11.79 6.53
C LEU A 99 11.14 11.63 6.62
N THR A 100 11.87 12.59 6.09
CA THR A 100 13.35 12.63 6.06
C THR A 100 13.95 13.58 7.09
N SER A 101 13.13 14.19 7.95
CA SER A 101 13.62 15.01 9.05
C SER A 101 14.37 14.16 10.08
N SER A 102 15.34 14.76 10.77
CA SER A 102 16.23 14.05 11.71
C SER A 102 15.49 13.41 12.90
N ASP A 103 14.31 13.90 13.26
CA ASP A 103 13.45 13.32 14.30
C ASP A 103 12.64 12.10 13.79
N ARG A 104 12.57 11.89 12.47
CA ARG A 104 11.73 10.86 11.83
C ARG A 104 12.52 9.80 11.07
N LEU A 105 13.78 10.08 10.77
CA LEU A 105 14.67 9.21 10.05
C LEU A 105 15.95 8.98 10.87
N GLN A 106 16.29 7.73 11.11
CA GLN A 106 17.57 7.34 11.69
C GLN A 106 18.31 6.47 10.67
N ASP A 107 19.51 6.89 10.28
CA ASP A 107 20.41 6.11 9.44
C ASP A 107 21.44 5.43 10.35
N LEU A 108 21.43 4.10 10.38
CA LEU A 108 22.29 3.26 11.23
C LEU A 108 23.43 2.60 10.42
N GLY A 109 23.63 2.98 9.15
CA GLY A 109 24.66 2.41 8.28
C GLY A 109 24.20 1.17 7.51
N ASP A 110 23.92 0.07 8.19
CA ASP A 110 23.39 -1.17 7.57
C ASP A 110 21.85 -1.22 7.51
N SER A 111 21.21 -0.24 8.14
CA SER A 111 19.77 -0.18 8.25
C SER A 111 19.28 1.26 8.39
N ILE A 112 18.01 1.45 8.07
CA ILE A 112 17.33 2.75 8.18
C ILE A 112 16.04 2.55 8.96
N ILE A 113 15.79 3.41 9.94
CA ILE A 113 14.53 3.43 10.68
C ILE A 113 13.75 4.68 10.31
N PHE A 114 12.52 4.51 9.83
CA PHE A 114 11.54 5.59 9.77
C PHE A 114 10.56 5.51 10.95
N TRP A 115 10.22 6.68 11.49
CA TRP A 115 9.13 6.89 12.44
C TRP A 115 8.01 7.65 11.72
N PRO A 116 7.01 6.95 11.14
CA PRO A 116 6.00 7.59 10.32
C PRO A 116 5.22 8.68 11.07
N ALA A 117 4.86 9.73 10.35
CA ALA A 117 3.94 10.76 10.85
C ALA A 117 2.55 10.16 11.18
N PHE A 118 1.82 10.84 12.06
CA PHE A 118 0.43 10.51 12.34
C PHE A 118 -0.44 10.70 11.10
N GLY A 119 -1.42 9.82 10.94
CA GLY A 119 -2.47 9.98 9.94
C GLY A 119 -2.71 8.73 9.10
N SER A 120 -2.22 7.57 9.52
CA SER A 120 -2.68 6.31 8.92
C SER A 120 -4.15 6.09 9.25
N LYS A 121 -4.85 5.35 8.39
CA LYS A 121 -6.26 4.97 8.60
C LYS A 121 -6.48 4.27 9.96
N THR A 122 -5.44 3.60 10.44
CA THR A 122 -5.46 2.85 11.70
C THR A 122 -4.84 3.60 12.85
N ASP A 123 -4.45 4.87 12.72
CA ASP A 123 -3.97 5.61 13.89
C ASP A 123 -5.14 6.11 14.75
N SER A 124 -4.94 6.19 16.05
CA SER A 124 -5.86 6.75 17.04
C SER A 124 -5.09 7.39 18.20
N ALA A 125 -5.80 7.96 19.18
CA ALA A 125 -5.17 8.52 20.38
C ALA A 125 -4.29 7.49 21.12
N THR A 126 -4.73 6.22 21.14
CA THR A 126 -4.12 5.12 21.88
C THR A 126 -3.30 4.16 21.02
N TYR A 127 -3.20 4.40 19.71
CA TYR A 127 -2.49 3.48 18.81
C TYR A 127 -1.88 4.24 17.64
N ARG A 128 -0.63 3.89 17.34
CA ARG A 128 0.11 4.40 16.19
C ARG A 128 0.63 3.23 15.38
N GLN A 129 0.74 3.40 14.08
CA GLN A 129 1.52 2.48 13.26
C GLN A 129 2.95 2.35 13.81
N SER A 130 3.52 1.14 13.69
CA SER A 130 4.91 0.89 14.09
C SER A 130 5.90 1.70 13.23
N GLY A 131 7.10 1.89 13.76
CA GLY A 131 8.27 2.28 12.99
C GLY A 131 8.57 1.27 11.88
N TRP A 132 9.30 1.72 10.87
CA TRP A 132 9.71 0.94 9.71
C TRP A 132 11.23 0.76 9.78
N HIS A 133 11.69 -0.39 10.26
CA HIS A 133 13.11 -0.74 10.24
C HIS A 133 13.43 -1.47 8.94
N LEU A 134 14.13 -0.79 8.04
CA LEU A 134 14.61 -1.30 6.76
C LEU A 134 16.01 -1.87 6.94
N LYS A 135 16.23 -3.10 6.52
CA LYS A 135 17.53 -3.77 6.57
C LYS A 135 18.12 -3.86 5.17
N GLN A 136 19.44 -3.73 5.07
CA GLN A 136 20.15 -3.83 3.81
C GLN A 136 19.99 -5.22 3.17
N ASN A 137 19.97 -5.27 1.84
CA ASN A 137 20.04 -6.51 1.08
C ASN A 137 21.34 -6.58 0.27
N SER A 138 22.45 -6.87 0.95
CA SER A 138 23.77 -6.91 0.32
C SER A 138 23.91 -7.98 -0.76
N ALA A 139 23.10 -9.04 -0.70
CA ALA A 139 23.10 -10.12 -1.70
C ALA A 139 22.47 -9.70 -3.02
N ASN A 140 21.52 -8.75 -3.00
CA ASN A 140 20.83 -8.30 -4.21
C ASN A 140 20.56 -6.79 -4.19
N PRO A 141 21.50 -5.97 -4.70
CA PRO A 141 21.42 -4.51 -4.67
C PRO A 141 20.17 -3.91 -5.35
N VAL A 142 19.60 -4.56 -6.37
CA VAL A 142 18.36 -4.06 -7.01
C VAL A 142 17.17 -4.13 -6.06
N PHE A 143 17.23 -4.99 -5.04
CA PHE A 143 16.20 -5.11 -4.00
C PHE A 143 16.65 -4.63 -2.62
N ASP A 144 17.73 -3.85 -2.55
CA ASP A 144 18.22 -3.28 -1.29
C ASP A 144 17.44 -2.00 -0.93
N PRO A 145 16.49 -2.04 0.04
CA PRO A 145 15.69 -0.88 0.36
C PRO A 145 16.54 0.25 0.95
N VAL A 146 17.61 -0.06 1.68
CA VAL A 146 18.48 0.94 2.32
C VAL A 146 19.25 1.71 1.26
N LEU A 147 19.86 1.01 0.30
CA LEU A 147 20.56 1.62 -0.83
C LEU A 147 19.65 2.56 -1.62
N TRP A 148 18.47 2.08 -2.01
CA TRP A 148 17.56 2.86 -2.85
C TRP A 148 16.90 4.02 -2.11
N VAL A 149 16.61 3.89 -0.80
CA VAL A 149 16.14 5.00 0.03
C VAL A 149 17.19 6.11 0.12
N ARG A 150 18.47 5.77 0.37
CA ARG A 150 19.55 6.78 0.38
C ARG A 150 19.68 7.48 -0.96
N LYS A 151 19.61 6.72 -2.06
CA LYS A 151 19.63 7.27 -3.42
C LYS A 151 18.48 8.24 -3.65
N LEU A 152 17.26 7.88 -3.22
CA LEU A 152 16.10 8.75 -3.32
C LEU A 152 16.28 10.04 -2.52
N ILE A 153 16.79 9.96 -1.29
CA ILE A 153 17.06 11.12 -0.44
C ILE A 153 18.06 12.06 -1.13
N ALA A 154 19.16 11.52 -1.68
CA ALA A 154 20.16 12.32 -2.40
C ALA A 154 19.58 13.01 -3.65
N LEU A 155 18.81 12.28 -4.47
CA LEU A 155 18.13 12.86 -5.65
C LEU A 155 17.08 13.90 -5.26
N SER A 156 16.38 13.68 -4.14
CA SER A 156 15.39 14.60 -3.62
C SER A 156 16.05 15.90 -3.15
N ALA A 157 17.17 15.81 -2.44
CA ALA A 157 17.96 16.97 -2.01
C ALA A 157 18.42 17.82 -3.20
N ALA A 158 18.99 17.17 -4.24
CA ALA A 158 19.42 17.86 -5.46
C ALA A 158 18.26 18.59 -6.17
N ARG A 159 17.07 17.98 -6.18
CA ARG A 159 15.88 18.57 -6.80
C ARG A 159 15.28 19.71 -5.97
N MET A 160 15.32 19.62 -4.65
CA MET A 160 14.74 20.62 -3.74
C MET A 160 15.48 21.95 -3.80
N GLY A 161 16.79 21.93 -4.02
CA GLY A 161 17.62 23.13 -3.98
C GLY A 161 17.50 23.80 -2.60
N LYS A 162 16.91 25.00 -2.55
CA LYS A 162 16.68 25.75 -1.31
C LYS A 162 15.33 25.47 -0.62
N LYS A 163 14.44 24.70 -1.24
CA LYS A 163 13.12 24.41 -0.66
C LYS A 163 13.24 23.30 0.39
N GLU A 164 12.56 23.47 1.51
CA GLU A 164 12.51 22.45 2.55
C GLU A 164 11.21 21.63 2.40
N VAL A 165 11.33 20.36 2.01
CA VAL A 165 10.22 19.41 1.96
C VAL A 165 10.66 18.12 2.64
N ASN A 166 10.09 17.84 3.81
CA ASN A 166 10.56 16.75 4.67
C ASN A 166 9.94 15.38 4.32
N SER A 167 9.25 15.23 3.19
CA SER A 167 8.66 13.95 2.78
C SER A 167 9.66 13.10 2.01
N LEU A 168 9.71 11.79 2.29
CA LEU A 168 10.56 10.85 1.54
C LEU A 168 10.23 10.87 0.04
N PHE A 169 8.95 10.97 -0.29
CA PHE A 169 8.50 11.06 -1.67
C PHE A 169 8.06 12.48 -1.99
N ILE A 170 8.79 13.12 -2.92
CA ILE A 170 8.44 14.42 -3.47
C ILE A 170 8.01 14.30 -4.93
N THR A 171 7.34 15.32 -5.47
CA THR A 171 6.96 15.37 -6.88
C THR A 171 8.19 15.29 -7.78
N THR A 172 8.18 14.38 -8.75
CA THR A 172 9.32 14.14 -9.65
C THR A 172 9.40 15.13 -10.81
N ARG A 173 8.30 15.85 -11.08
CA ARG A 173 8.17 16.88 -12.12
C ARG A 173 7.37 18.07 -11.58
N GLY A 174 7.48 19.22 -12.26
CA GLY A 174 6.76 20.45 -11.90
C GLY A 174 7.21 21.04 -10.56
N LEU A 175 6.28 21.69 -9.85
CA LEU A 175 6.54 22.30 -8.54
C LEU A 175 6.95 21.25 -7.50
N VAL A 176 8.08 21.47 -6.85
CA VAL A 176 8.58 20.64 -5.74
C VAL A 176 7.65 20.75 -4.53
N LYS A 177 7.05 19.62 -4.16
CA LYS A 177 6.19 19.43 -2.99
C LYS A 177 6.12 17.94 -2.64
N ALA A 178 5.57 17.58 -1.48
CA ALA A 178 5.31 16.19 -1.15
C ALA A 178 4.45 15.50 -2.22
N ALA A 179 4.83 14.28 -2.62
CA ALA A 179 4.05 13.47 -3.52
C ALA A 179 2.77 13.02 -2.82
N SER A 180 1.62 13.29 -3.44
CA SER A 180 0.35 12.84 -2.89
C SER A 180 0.20 11.32 -3.02
N ARG A 181 -0.71 10.75 -2.22
CA ARG A 181 -1.11 9.34 -2.35
C ARG A 181 -1.50 8.97 -3.79
N SER A 182 -2.16 9.87 -4.53
CA SER A 182 -2.57 9.61 -5.91
C SER A 182 -1.38 9.57 -6.88
N VAL A 183 -0.37 10.41 -6.66
CA VAL A 183 0.88 10.41 -7.43
C VAL A 183 1.63 9.10 -7.21
N ILE A 184 1.87 8.71 -5.94
CA ILE A 184 2.56 7.46 -5.61
C ILE A 184 1.78 6.25 -6.13
N ALA A 185 0.45 6.23 -5.95
CA ALA A 185 -0.41 5.17 -6.50
C ALA A 185 -0.35 5.11 -8.04
N GLY A 186 -0.14 6.26 -8.71
CA GLY A 186 0.11 6.34 -10.14
C GLY A 186 1.39 5.61 -10.53
N TRP A 187 2.51 5.89 -9.86
CA TRP A 187 3.80 5.22 -10.09
C TRP A 187 3.73 3.71 -9.88
N VAL A 188 3.04 3.28 -8.82
CA VAL A 188 2.84 1.87 -8.53
C VAL A 188 1.98 1.20 -9.60
N ARG A 189 0.87 1.84 -10.01
CA ARG A 189 -0.03 1.29 -11.04
C ARG A 189 0.66 1.16 -12.39
N THR A 190 1.45 2.14 -12.80
CA THR A 190 2.18 2.06 -14.08
C THR A 190 3.21 0.94 -14.06
N SER A 191 3.86 0.69 -12.92
CA SER A 191 4.79 -0.45 -12.76
C SER A 191 4.07 -1.79 -12.82
N LEU A 192 2.94 -1.93 -12.12
CA LEU A 192 2.10 -3.14 -12.20
C LEU A 192 1.66 -3.40 -13.65
N SER A 193 1.17 -2.37 -14.34
CA SER A 193 0.76 -2.49 -15.73
C SER A 193 1.93 -2.89 -16.64
N ALA A 194 3.12 -2.32 -16.44
CA ALA A 194 4.32 -2.67 -17.20
C ALA A 194 4.78 -4.11 -16.94
N ALA A 195 4.54 -4.65 -15.74
CA ALA A 195 4.75 -6.05 -15.39
C ALA A 195 3.62 -6.99 -15.88
N GLY A 196 2.64 -6.49 -16.64
CA GLY A 196 1.49 -7.27 -17.10
C GLY A 196 0.47 -7.59 -16.00
N ILE A 197 0.50 -6.85 -14.88
CA ILE A 197 -0.40 -7.03 -13.73
C ILE A 197 -1.52 -5.98 -13.80
N ASN A 198 -2.74 -6.43 -14.13
CA ASN A 198 -3.92 -5.57 -14.11
C ASN A 198 -4.52 -5.45 -12.71
N ALA A 199 -3.89 -4.65 -11.85
CA ALA A 199 -4.34 -4.43 -10.47
C ALA A 199 -4.16 -2.98 -10.00
N SER A 200 -4.92 -2.59 -8.98
CA SER A 200 -4.75 -1.29 -8.33
C SER A 200 -3.54 -1.29 -7.40
N ALA A 201 -2.96 -0.12 -7.10
CA ALA A 201 -1.87 0.01 -6.15
C ALA A 201 -2.21 -0.51 -4.73
N GLY A 202 -3.49 -0.50 -4.34
CA GLY A 202 -3.94 -1.06 -3.05
C GLY A 202 -3.88 -2.58 -2.96
N SER A 203 -3.70 -3.27 -4.08
CA SER A 203 -3.67 -4.74 -4.15
C SER A 203 -2.43 -5.36 -3.49
N PHE A 204 -1.33 -4.61 -3.33
CA PHE A 204 -0.10 -5.07 -2.64
C PHE A 204 -0.38 -5.70 -1.29
N ARG A 205 -1.28 -5.11 -0.49
CA ARG A 205 -1.67 -5.66 0.82
C ARG A 205 -2.17 -7.09 0.73
N SER A 206 -2.97 -7.39 -0.29
CA SER A 206 -3.52 -8.73 -0.50
C SER A 206 -2.46 -9.65 -1.09
N ALA A 207 -1.68 -9.17 -2.07
CA ALA A 207 -0.68 -9.97 -2.77
C ALA A 207 0.45 -10.41 -1.84
N VAL A 208 1.07 -9.45 -1.14
CA VAL A 208 2.14 -9.71 -0.17
C VAL A 208 1.62 -10.52 1.02
N GLY A 209 0.47 -10.15 1.57
CA GLY A 209 -0.12 -10.87 2.69
C GLY A 209 -0.46 -12.33 2.37
N SER A 210 -1.07 -12.59 1.21
CA SER A 210 -1.40 -13.97 0.79
C SER A 210 -0.15 -14.76 0.43
N SER A 211 0.83 -14.12 -0.23
CA SER A 211 2.11 -14.77 -0.54
C SER A 211 2.83 -15.23 0.72
N ARG A 212 2.85 -14.42 1.78
CA ARG A 212 3.52 -14.79 3.05
C ARG A 212 2.86 -15.96 3.75
N ILE A 213 1.53 -15.94 3.83
CA ILE A 213 0.78 -17.06 4.41
C ILE A 213 1.04 -18.35 3.64
N ASN A 214 1.13 -18.28 2.32
CA ASN A 214 1.43 -19.44 1.49
C ASN A 214 2.90 -19.89 1.54
N SER A 215 3.80 -19.04 2.07
CA SER A 215 5.22 -19.35 2.32
C SER A 215 5.49 -19.73 3.78
N ASP A 216 4.49 -20.25 4.49
CA ASP A 216 4.55 -20.73 5.89
C ASP A 216 4.90 -19.67 6.96
N SER A 217 4.76 -18.38 6.65
CA SER A 217 4.85 -17.34 7.69
C SER A 217 3.64 -17.38 8.62
N SER A 218 3.88 -17.21 9.93
CA SER A 218 2.80 -17.17 10.91
C SER A 218 1.84 -16.01 10.65
N LEU A 219 0.54 -16.24 10.88
CA LEU A 219 -0.45 -15.20 10.64
C LEU A 219 -0.19 -13.94 11.48
N ASP A 220 0.26 -14.10 12.72
CA ASP A 220 0.57 -12.96 13.59
C ASP A 220 1.72 -12.12 13.05
N SER A 221 2.75 -12.76 12.46
CA SER A 221 3.84 -12.06 11.77
C SER A 221 3.30 -11.26 10.58
N VAL A 222 2.45 -11.86 9.74
CA VAL A 222 1.81 -11.19 8.60
C VAL A 222 0.99 -9.99 9.06
N LEU A 223 0.19 -10.15 10.11
CA LEU A 223 -0.63 -9.07 10.69
C LEU A 223 0.24 -7.91 11.18
N LYS A 224 1.32 -8.20 11.92
CA LYS A 224 2.28 -7.21 12.45
C LYS A 224 2.97 -6.44 11.32
N LEU A 225 3.50 -7.14 10.32
CA LEU A 225 4.22 -6.54 9.18
C LEU A 225 3.33 -5.57 8.40
N GLY A 226 2.15 -6.02 7.99
CA GLY A 226 1.22 -5.21 7.18
C GLY A 226 0.34 -4.24 7.97
N ASN A 227 0.59 -4.09 9.28
CA ASN A 227 -0.13 -3.17 10.17
C ASN A 227 -1.65 -3.45 10.18
N TRP A 228 -2.04 -4.72 10.32
CA TRP A 228 -3.43 -5.15 10.47
C TRP A 228 -3.78 -5.28 11.95
N ARG A 229 -4.88 -4.63 12.37
CA ARG A 229 -5.36 -4.69 13.76
C ARG A 229 -6.13 -5.96 14.12
N ALA A 230 -6.74 -6.62 13.14
CA ALA A 230 -7.64 -7.74 13.39
C ALA A 230 -7.45 -8.84 12.35
N ARG A 231 -7.40 -10.08 12.84
CA ARG A 231 -7.25 -11.32 12.07
C ARG A 231 -8.40 -11.49 11.08
N GLU A 232 -9.63 -11.26 11.54
CA GLU A 232 -10.86 -11.44 10.76
C GLU A 232 -10.88 -10.50 9.56
N ASN A 233 -10.42 -9.26 9.75
CA ASN A 233 -10.33 -8.29 8.68
C ASN A 233 -9.33 -8.71 7.60
N PHE A 234 -8.19 -9.29 8.00
CA PHE A 234 -7.23 -9.84 7.05
C PHE A 234 -7.82 -11.02 6.27
N LEU A 235 -8.31 -12.03 6.97
CA LEU A 235 -8.83 -13.26 6.35
C LEU A 235 -10.03 -12.98 5.43
N LYS A 236 -10.91 -12.04 5.81
CA LYS A 236 -12.11 -11.72 5.03
C LYS A 236 -11.84 -10.85 3.80
N HIS A 237 -10.84 -9.97 3.84
CA HIS A 237 -10.70 -8.92 2.83
C HIS A 237 -9.37 -8.93 2.06
N TYR A 238 -8.31 -9.50 2.63
CA TYR A 238 -6.95 -9.41 2.11
C TYR A 238 -6.36 -10.79 1.77
N TYR A 239 -6.69 -11.84 2.53
CA TYR A 239 -6.29 -13.20 2.15
C TYR A 239 -7.10 -13.65 0.94
N LYS A 240 -6.40 -13.93 -0.17
CA LYS A 240 -7.02 -14.27 -1.46
C LYS A 240 -6.22 -15.38 -2.14
N PRO A 241 -6.88 -16.27 -2.90
CA PRO A 241 -6.18 -17.21 -3.76
C PRO A 241 -5.26 -16.47 -4.74
N ILE A 242 -4.03 -16.95 -4.89
CA ILE A 242 -3.06 -16.37 -5.83
C ILE A 242 -3.30 -16.99 -7.21
N ALA A 243 -3.46 -16.14 -8.22
CA ALA A 243 -3.58 -16.56 -9.62
C ALA A 243 -2.32 -17.36 -9.99
N LYS A 244 -2.48 -18.67 -10.19
CA LYS A 244 -1.34 -19.57 -10.46
C LYS A 244 -0.60 -19.12 -11.72
N LYS A 245 0.67 -18.78 -11.55
CA LYS A 245 1.69 -18.86 -12.61
C LYS A 245 2.88 -19.64 -12.05
N PRO A 246 3.45 -20.60 -12.80
CA PRO A 246 4.68 -21.25 -12.41
C PRO A 246 5.82 -20.24 -12.60
N GLY A 247 6.31 -19.68 -11.49
CA GLY A 247 7.51 -18.87 -11.46
C GLY A 247 8.55 -19.52 -10.53
N PRO A 248 9.86 -19.46 -10.86
CA PRO A 248 10.88 -19.93 -9.94
C PRO A 248 10.81 -19.15 -8.62
N PRO A 249 11.16 -19.76 -7.48
CA PRO A 249 11.34 -19.02 -6.25
C PRO A 249 12.58 -18.16 -6.45
N SER A 250 12.59 -16.87 -6.12
CA SER A 250 13.87 -16.17 -6.30
C SER A 250 14.18 -14.96 -5.45
N VAL A 251 13.24 -14.20 -4.90
CA VAL A 251 13.59 -13.13 -3.94
C VAL A 251 12.43 -12.91 -2.97
N SER A 252 12.65 -13.09 -1.67
CA SER A 252 11.75 -12.60 -0.63
C SER A 252 12.40 -11.43 0.09
N LEU A 253 11.67 -10.32 0.21
CA LEU A 253 12.10 -9.13 0.96
C LEU A 253 11.55 -9.10 2.39
N GLU A 254 11.07 -10.22 2.90
CA GLU A 254 10.57 -10.31 4.27
C GLU A 254 11.64 -9.98 5.31
N HIS A 255 12.87 -10.43 5.10
CA HIS A 255 14.00 -10.14 5.99
C HIS A 255 14.48 -8.68 5.92
N CYS A 256 14.06 -7.93 4.90
CA CYS A 256 14.45 -6.54 4.69
C CYS A 256 13.59 -5.52 5.46
N PHE A 257 12.55 -5.97 6.18
CA PHE A 257 11.65 -5.08 6.91
C PHE A 257 11.21 -5.65 8.26
N GLU A 258 11.32 -4.85 9.30
CA GLU A 258 10.87 -5.16 10.64
C GLU A 258 10.00 -4.02 11.22
N PRO A 259 8.80 -4.31 11.74
CA PRO A 259 7.97 -3.34 12.43
C PRO A 259 8.41 -3.20 13.89
N ILE A 260 8.83 -1.99 14.28
CA ILE A 260 9.32 -1.65 15.63
C ILE A 260 8.37 -0.75 16.41
#